data_AF-A0A4C1ZR64-F1
#
_entry.id   AF-A0A4C1ZR64-F1
#
_cell.length_a   1.000
_cell.length_b   1.000
_cell.length_c   1.000
_cell.angle_alpha   90.00
_cell.angle_beta   90.00
_cell.angle_gamma   90.00
#
_symmetry.space_group_name_H-M   'P 1'
#
loop_
_entity.id
_entity.type
_entity.pdbx_description
1 polymer ?
#
loop_
_entity_poly.entity_id
_entity_poly.type
_entity_poly.pdbx_seq_one_letter_code
_entity_poly.pdbx_strand_id
1 'polypeptide(L)'
;MVALQRTILKVKKDKDRLVNIFSSSRSSLEILSGSKTYHLLAHKARHYISKTVKEGRAVCLFWVIAHARMEGNERTDEIARRTVLKKKTATDYDNLLLSYAKNVIRKAGLK
;
A
#
# COMPACT_ATOMS: atom_id res chain seq x y z
N MET A 1 -0.65 0.67 1.48
CA MET A 1 -0.78 -0.72 0.98
C MET A 1 -1.19 -0.82 -0.50
N VAL A 2 -2.33 -0.26 -0.94
CA VAL A 2 -2.81 -0.38 -2.33
C VAL A 2 -1.78 0.04 -3.39
N ALA A 3 -1.13 1.20 -3.22
CA ALA A 3 -0.10 1.68 -4.15
C ALA A 3 1.11 0.72 -4.25
N LEU A 4 1.53 0.15 -3.11
CA LEU A 4 2.63 -0.80 -3.05
C LEU A 4 2.28 -2.12 -3.73
N GLN A 5 1.07 -2.62 -3.51
CA GLN A 5 0.56 -3.82 -4.18
C GLN A 5 0.49 -3.63 -5.70
N ARG A 6 0.04 -2.47 -6.17
CA ARG A 6 0.03 -2.13 -7.60
C ARG A 6 1.43 -2.05 -8.19
N THR A 7 2.39 -1.52 -7.44
CA THR A 7 3.80 -1.47 -7.85
C THR A 7 4.35 -2.88 -8.03
N ILE A 8 4.12 -3.77 -7.06
CA ILE A 8 4.54 -5.18 -7.14
C ILE A 8 3.88 -5.92 -8.32
N LEU A 9 2.62 -5.62 -8.64
CA LEU A 9 1.98 -6.16 -9.84
C LEU A 9 2.65 -5.69 -11.14
N LYS A 10 3.18 -4.47 -11.19
CA LYS A 10 3.96 -3.99 -12.34
C LYS A 10 5.30 -4.72 -12.42
N VAL A 11 5.98 -4.91 -11.28
CA VAL A 11 7.24 -5.67 -11.18
C VAL A 11 7.11 -7.09 -11.73
N LYS A 12 5.98 -7.74 -11.48
CA LYS A 12 5.69 -9.06 -12.07
C LYS A 12 5.69 -9.04 -13.60
N LYS A 13 5.20 -7.97 -14.23
CA LYS A 13 5.16 -7.84 -15.69
C LYS A 13 6.52 -7.45 -16.28
N ASP A 14 7.35 -6.84 -15.45
CA ASP A 14 8.71 -6.48 -15.77
C ASP A 14 9.61 -7.72 -15.90
N LYS A 15 10.70 -7.64 -16.68
CA LYS A 15 11.68 -8.71 -16.90
C LYS A 15 13.03 -8.46 -16.19
N ASP A 16 13.18 -7.33 -15.52
CA ASP A 16 14.44 -6.92 -14.89
C ASP A 16 14.86 -7.90 -13.80
N ARG A 17 16.13 -8.32 -13.83
CA ARG A 17 16.69 -9.27 -12.86
C ARG A 17 16.78 -8.69 -11.44
N LEU A 18 16.89 -7.36 -11.33
CA LEU A 18 16.96 -6.64 -10.07
C LEU A 18 15.87 -5.57 -10.06
N VAL A 19 15.07 -5.53 -8.99
CA VAL A 19 14.02 -4.53 -8.84
C VAL A 19 14.09 -3.89 -7.46
N ASN A 20 14.21 -2.57 -7.45
CA ASN A 20 14.24 -1.77 -6.23
C ASN A 20 12.88 -1.08 -6.02
N ILE A 21 12.24 -1.34 -4.90
CA ILE A 21 10.94 -0.74 -4.54
C ILE A 21 11.16 0.18 -3.35
N PHE A 22 10.90 1.47 -3.55
CA PHE A 22 11.00 2.50 -2.52
C PHE A 22 9.61 2.82 -1.98
N SER A 23 9.48 2.83 -0.65
CA SER A 23 8.21 3.16 0.03
C SER A 23 8.47 4.05 1.23
N SER A 24 7.66 5.10 1.39
CA SER A 24 7.68 5.94 2.58
C SER A 24 6.96 5.33 3.79
N SER A 25 6.13 4.32 3.54
CA SER A 25 5.36 3.62 4.58
C SER A 25 6.17 2.44 5.13
N ARG A 26 6.83 2.66 6.27
CA ARG A 26 7.53 1.61 7.03
C ARG A 26 6.60 0.45 7.39
N SER A 27 5.41 0.75 7.90
CA SER A 27 4.42 -0.28 8.26
C SER A 27 4.00 -1.15 7.08
N SER A 28 3.87 -0.58 5.87
CA SER A 28 3.57 -1.36 4.67
C SER A 28 4.71 -2.31 4.30
N LEU A 29 5.97 -1.91 4.51
CA LEU A 29 7.14 -2.75 4.25
C LEU A 29 7.27 -3.88 5.28
N GLU A 30 7.09 -3.59 6.56
CA GLU A 30 7.13 -4.59 7.63
C GLU A 30 6.08 -5.68 7.43
N ILE A 31 4.88 -5.32 6.96
CA ILE A 31 3.83 -6.29 6.61
C ILE A 31 4.26 -7.23 5.46
N LEU A 32 5.05 -6.75 4.50
CA LEU A 32 5.58 -7.56 3.40
C LEU A 32 6.75 -8.44 3.82
N SER A 33 7.61 -7.95 4.72
CA SER A 33 8.76 -8.68 5.26
C SER A 33 8.38 -9.70 6.33
N GLY A 34 7.24 -9.53 7.01
CA GLY A 34 6.78 -10.41 8.08
C GLY A 34 6.18 -11.75 7.60
N SER A 35 6.24 -12.76 8.48
CA SER A 35 5.79 -14.13 8.19
C SER A 35 4.27 -14.34 8.23
N LYS A 36 3.53 -13.54 9.01
CA LYS A 36 2.06 -13.64 9.14
C LYS A 36 1.38 -12.31 8.79
N THR A 37 0.45 -12.34 7.84
CA THR A 37 -0.46 -11.21 7.60
C THR A 37 -1.84 -11.74 7.26
N TYR A 38 -2.87 -11.13 7.83
CA TYR A 38 -4.29 -11.38 7.49
C TYR A 38 -4.78 -10.42 6.41
N HIS A 39 -3.97 -9.45 6.01
CA HIS A 39 -4.35 -8.47 5.00
C HIS A 39 -4.25 -9.08 3.59
N LEU A 40 -5.38 -9.20 2.90
CA LEU A 40 -5.46 -9.85 1.57
C LEU A 40 -4.52 -9.24 0.52
N LEU A 41 -4.44 -7.90 0.44
CA LEU A 41 -3.52 -7.23 -0.49
C LEU A 41 -2.05 -7.53 -0.19
N ALA A 42 -1.66 -7.52 1.09
CA ALA A 42 -0.30 -7.86 1.49
C ALA A 42 0.02 -9.33 1.19
N HIS A 43 -0.93 -10.24 1.43
CA HIS A 43 -0.78 -11.66 1.08
C HIS A 43 -0.51 -11.85 -0.42
N LYS A 44 -1.32 -11.22 -1.28
CA LYS A 44 -1.13 -11.24 -2.75
C LYS A 44 0.22 -10.64 -3.16
N ALA A 45 0.59 -9.50 -2.58
CA ALA A 45 1.84 -8.82 -2.87
C ALA A 45 3.06 -9.70 -2.51
N ARG A 46 3.09 -10.31 -1.33
CA ARG A 46 4.15 -11.24 -0.93
C ARG A 46 4.22 -12.47 -1.80
N HIS A 47 3.08 -13.04 -2.18
CA HIS A 47 3.05 -14.18 -3.09
C HIS A 47 3.75 -13.86 -4.41
N TYR A 48 3.55 -12.66 -4.96
CA TYR A 48 4.26 -12.25 -6.17
C TYR A 48 5.74 -11.99 -5.95
N ILE A 49 6.13 -11.34 -4.85
CA ILE A 49 7.55 -11.17 -4.51
C ILE A 49 8.24 -12.55 -4.41
N SER A 50 7.63 -13.50 -3.70
CA SER A 50 8.16 -14.86 -3.57
C SER A 50 8.27 -15.57 -4.91
N LYS A 51 7.27 -15.40 -5.80
CA LYS A 51 7.32 -15.94 -7.15
C LYS A 51 8.48 -15.35 -7.95
N THR A 52 8.66 -14.04 -7.93
CA THR A 52 9.75 -13.34 -8.61
C THR A 52 11.12 -13.78 -8.09
N VAL A 53 11.27 -14.01 -6.78
CA VAL A 53 12.50 -14.55 -6.19
C VAL A 53 12.76 -15.99 -6.66
N LYS A 54 11.73 -16.83 -6.76
CA LYS A 54 11.85 -18.19 -7.31
C LYS A 54 12.21 -18.21 -8.80
N GLU A 55 11.86 -17.17 -9.55
CA GLU A 55 12.29 -16.96 -10.94
C GLU A 55 13.77 -16.53 -11.05
N GLY A 56 14.49 -16.43 -9.93
CA GLY A 56 15.91 -16.04 -9.90
C GLY A 56 16.13 -14.52 -9.99
N ARG A 57 15.09 -13.72 -9.71
CA ARG A 57 15.16 -12.26 -9.72
C ARG A 57 15.27 -11.73 -8.28
N ALA A 58 16.04 -10.68 -8.09
CA ALA A 58 16.18 -10.01 -6.81
C ALA A 58 15.17 -8.86 -6.69
N VAL A 59 14.42 -8.83 -5.57
CA VAL A 59 13.52 -7.73 -5.22
C VAL A 59 13.98 -7.13 -3.91
N CYS A 60 14.39 -5.87 -3.94
CA CYS A 60 14.87 -5.13 -2.77
C CYS A 60 13.82 -4.10 -2.35
N LEU A 61 13.45 -4.13 -1.07
CA LEU A 61 12.51 -3.18 -0.47
C LEU A 61 13.28 -2.15 0.34
N PHE A 62 13.11 -0.86 0.01
CA PHE A 62 13.77 0.25 0.69
C PHE A 62 12.74 1.16 1.36
N TRP A 63 12.93 1.38 2.65
CA TRP A 63 12.22 2.43 3.35
C TRP A 63 12.89 3.77 3.08
N VAL A 64 12.14 4.73 2.54
CA VAL A 64 12.62 6.08 2.30
C VAL A 64 11.87 7.07 3.18
N ILE A 65 12.54 8.12 3.65
CA ILE A 65 11.88 9.16 4.44
C ILE A 65 10.99 9.97 3.48
N ALA A 66 9.69 10.12 3.78
CA ALA A 66 8.73 10.82 2.93
C ALA A 66 9.15 12.26 2.56
N HIS A 67 9.92 12.91 3.45
CA HIS A 67 10.42 14.27 3.31
C HIS A 67 11.77 14.38 2.59
N ALA A 68 12.37 13.27 2.15
CA ALA A 68 13.65 13.28 1.44
C ALA A 68 13.55 13.73 -0.04
N ARG A 69 12.40 14.30 -0.47
CA ARG A 69 12.14 14.82 -1.82
C ARG A 69 12.56 13.87 -2.97
N MET A 70 12.32 12.57 -2.80
CA MET A 70 12.44 11.65 -3.93
C MET A 70 11.28 11.93 -4.90
N GLU A 71 11.61 12.45 -6.09
CA GLU A 71 10.63 12.94 -7.08
C GLU A 71 9.53 11.91 -7.38
N GLY A 72 9.89 10.62 -7.45
CA GLY A 72 8.95 9.52 -7.68
C GLY A 72 7.96 9.29 -6.52
N ASN A 73 8.39 9.46 -5.27
CA ASN A 73 7.50 9.32 -4.11
C ASN A 73 6.54 10.51 -4.02
N GLU A 74 7.04 11.73 -4.23
CA GLU A 74 6.21 12.94 -4.24
C GLU A 74 5.13 12.89 -5.32
N ARG A 75 5.50 12.46 -6.53
CA ARG A 75 4.55 12.26 -7.63
C ARG A 75 3.48 11.23 -7.28
N THR A 76 3.85 10.15 -6.59
CA THR A 76 2.90 9.13 -6.16
C THR A 76 1.93 9.65 -5.09
N ASP A 77 2.44 10.40 -4.11
CA ASP A 77 1.63 11.02 -3.05
C ASP A 77 0.72 12.12 -3.58
N GLU A 78 1.17 12.90 -4.56
CA GLU A 78 0.35 13.89 -5.24
C GLU A 78 -0.77 13.23 -6.05
N ILE A 79 -0.47 12.19 -6.82
CA ILE A 79 -1.49 11.42 -7.55
C ILE A 79 -2.52 10.83 -6.58
N ALA A 80 -2.08 10.30 -5.44
CA ALA A 80 -2.99 9.80 -4.41
C ALA A 80 -3.90 10.91 -3.87
N ARG A 81 -3.33 12.06 -3.49
CA ARG A 81 -4.09 13.24 -3.01
C ARG A 81 -5.10 13.73 -4.04
N ARG A 82 -4.71 13.90 -5.30
CA ARG A 82 -5.60 14.30 -6.40
C ARG A 82 -6.72 13.29 -6.64
N THR A 83 -6.43 11.99 -6.50
CA THR A 83 -7.43 10.93 -6.66
C THR A 83 -8.47 10.96 -5.55
N VAL A 84 -8.05 11.20 -4.30
CA VAL A 84 -8.96 11.37 -3.16
C VAL A 84 -9.82 12.63 -3.32
N LEU A 85 -9.23 13.76 -3.73
CA LEU A 85 -9.96 15.03 -3.92
C LEU A 85 -11.04 14.96 -5.01
N LYS A 86 -10.80 14.20 -6.09
CA LYS A 86 -11.78 14.03 -7.19
C LYS A 86 -12.94 13.10 -6.84
N LYS A 87 -12.78 12.23 -5.84
CA LYS A 87 -13.83 11.32 -5.38
C LYS A 87 -14.42 11.85 -4.06
N LYS A 88 -15.57 12.52 -4.13
CA LYS A 88 -16.48 12.67 -2.97
C LYS A 88 -17.10 11.33 -2.60
N THR A 89 -16.27 10.32 -2.33
CA THR A 89 -16.72 8.98 -1.98
C THR A 89 -16.41 8.77 -0.51
N ALA A 90 -17.37 8.19 0.23
CA ALA A 90 -17.16 7.81 1.62
C ALA A 90 -15.85 7.02 1.75
N THR A 91 -15.05 7.38 2.75
CA THR A 91 -13.73 6.78 2.99
C THR A 91 -13.84 5.26 3.01
N ASP A 92 -13.20 4.60 2.05
CA ASP A 92 -13.13 3.14 1.94
C ASP A 92 -12.09 2.63 2.93
N TYR A 93 -12.54 2.42 4.17
CA TYR A 93 -11.72 1.84 5.21
C TYR A 93 -11.77 0.31 5.10
N ASP A 94 -10.60 -0.34 5.06
CA ASP A 94 -10.50 -1.81 5.06
C ASP A 94 -11.20 -2.48 6.27
N ASN A 95 -11.43 -1.71 7.35
CA ASN A 95 -12.26 -2.07 8.49
C ASN A 95 -13.02 -0.83 9.00
N LEU A 96 -14.26 -1.01 9.44
CA LEU A 96 -15.10 0.06 9.96
C LEU A 96 -14.45 0.66 11.23
N LEU A 97 -13.92 1.88 11.12
CA LEU A 97 -13.32 2.58 12.25
C LEU A 97 -14.34 2.71 13.38
N LEU A 98 -13.96 2.27 14.58
CA LEU A 98 -14.84 2.35 15.76
C LEU A 98 -15.34 3.78 16.02
N SER A 99 -14.53 4.80 15.72
CA SER A 99 -14.94 6.20 15.80
C SER A 99 -16.03 6.56 14.78
N TYR A 100 -15.96 6.01 13.56
CA TYR A 100 -17.00 6.16 12.55
C TYR A 100 -18.30 5.45 12.98
N ALA A 101 -18.20 4.21 13.47
CA ALA A 101 -19.34 3.47 14.01
C ALA A 101 -20.04 4.22 15.15
N LYS A 102 -19.26 4.70 16.13
CA LYS A 102 -19.77 5.48 17.28
C LYS A 102 -20.45 6.77 16.83
N ASN A 103 -19.91 7.45 15.84
CA ASN A 103 -20.49 8.70 15.35
C ASN A 103 -21.81 8.47 14.59
N VAL A 104 -21.91 7.38 13.81
CA VAL A 104 -23.14 6.98 13.12
C VAL A 104 -24.23 6.61 14.13
N ILE A 105 -23.90 5.79 15.15
CA ILE A 105 -24.84 5.41 16.22
C ILE A 105 -25.33 6.64 16.99
N ARG A 106 -24.42 7.55 17.36
CA ARG A 106 -24.77 8.79 18.06
C ARG A 106 -25.73 9.66 17.24
N LYS A 107 -25.52 9.78 15.92
CA LYS A 107 -26.42 10.52 15.02
C LYS A 107 -27.77 9.84 14.86
N ALA A 108 -27.81 8.51 14.85
CA ALA A 108 -29.05 7.74 14.73
C ALA A 108 -29.90 7.76 16.02
N GLY A 109 -29.26 7.89 17.19
CA GLY A 109 -29.93 8.00 18.49
C GLY A 109 -30.35 9.41 18.90
N LEU A 110 -30.10 10.44 18.08
CA LEU A 110 -30.53 11.83 18.29
C LEU A 110 -31.90 12.12 17.64
N LYS A 111 -32.85 11.18 17.78
CA LYS A 111 -34.26 11.43 17.50
C LYS A 111 -34.98 11.85 18.78
#